data_AF-A0A9P3PK85-F1
#
_entry.id   AF-A0A9P3PK85-F1
#
_cell.length_a   1.000
_cell.length_b   1.000
_cell.length_c   1.000
_cell.angle_alpha   90.00
_cell.angle_beta   90.00
_cell.angle_gamma   90.00
#
_symmetry.space_group_name_H-M   'P 1'
#
loop_
_entity.id
_entity.type
_entity.pdbx_description
1 polymer ?
#
loop_
_entity_poly.entity_id
_entity_poly.type
_entity_poly.pdbx_seq_one_letter_code
_entity_poly.pdbx_strand_id
1 'polypeptide(L)'
;MVSLEPFNSPVKVRLLPRPYHIRAAARDQFSFNGRTITHHPRVLSASTMRPTTVQEKQERFFAASHFAVIGVSHDRSRPASKVLGWYRDQNMDVIPVHPREKRLDGLHAIPSISKLPSPSTTALTISTAPYVTLSLLKQAHALSISSIWIQPGAADKHVVDYIQANNLSERVIWGGPCILQEGDHIIQRRWFDETYEGQSF
;
A
#
# COMPACT_ATOMS: atom_id res chain seq x y z
N MET A 1 23.35 44.76 -27.35
CA MET A 1 22.71 43.69 -28.14
C MET A 1 23.36 42.38 -27.72
N VAL A 2 22.70 41.62 -26.84
CA VAL A 2 23.21 40.34 -26.35
C VAL A 2 22.52 39.26 -27.17
N SER A 3 23.32 38.49 -27.91
CA SER A 3 22.88 37.42 -28.79
C SER A 3 22.41 36.22 -27.98
N LEU A 4 21.22 35.71 -28.29
CA LEU A 4 20.68 34.46 -27.75
C LEU A 4 21.13 33.31 -28.66
N GLU A 5 21.88 32.36 -28.12
CA GLU A 5 22.16 31.06 -28.76
C GLU A 5 21.21 29.99 -28.18
N PRO A 6 20.56 29.15 -29.01
CA PRO A 6 19.59 28.17 -28.55
C PRO A 6 20.24 26.87 -28.04
N PHE A 7 19.89 26.46 -26.83
CA PHE A 7 20.27 25.17 -26.26
C PHE A 7 19.35 24.07 -26.82
N ASN A 8 19.82 23.35 -27.85
CA ASN A 8 19.11 22.20 -28.42
C ASN A 8 19.70 20.91 -27.83
N SER A 9 18.96 20.24 -26.94
CA SER A 9 19.32 18.92 -26.40
C SER A 9 18.27 17.88 -26.82
N PRO A 10 18.63 16.80 -27.52
CA PRO A 10 17.66 15.79 -27.92
C PRO A 10 17.28 14.89 -26.74
N VAL A 11 15.99 14.92 -26.37
CA VAL A 11 15.37 13.95 -25.46
C VAL A 11 15.40 12.56 -26.11
N LYS A 12 16.18 11.62 -25.56
CA LYS A 12 16.13 10.21 -25.95
C LYS A 12 14.81 9.59 -25.46
N VAL A 13 13.87 9.38 -26.37
CA VAL A 13 12.66 8.58 -26.13
C VAL A 13 13.06 7.11 -26.01
N ARG A 14 12.98 6.57 -24.79
CA ARG A 14 13.18 5.13 -24.54
C ARG A 14 11.91 4.39 -24.95
N LEU A 15 11.92 3.78 -26.14
CA LEU A 15 10.86 2.91 -26.63
C LEU A 15 10.74 1.68 -25.70
N LEU A 16 9.57 1.47 -25.11
CA LEU A 16 9.23 0.25 -24.39
C LEU A 16 9.07 -0.92 -25.39
N PRO A 17 9.51 -2.15 -25.05
CA PRO A 17 9.31 -3.30 -25.92
C PRO A 17 7.82 -3.63 -26.07
N ARG A 18 7.44 -3.94 -27.31
CA ARG A 18 6.10 -4.37 -27.74
C ARG A 18 5.69 -5.71 -27.10
N PRO A 19 4.38 -6.00 -27.01
CA PRO A 19 3.86 -7.21 -26.40
C PRO A 19 4.38 -8.48 -27.07
N TYR A 20 4.71 -9.44 -26.22
CA TYR A 20 5.21 -10.77 -26.53
C TYR A 20 4.19 -11.53 -27.40
N HIS A 21 4.54 -11.79 -28.65
CA HIS A 21 3.85 -12.81 -29.44
C HIS A 21 4.34 -14.18 -28.98
N ILE A 22 3.45 -14.97 -28.37
CA ILE A 22 3.70 -16.39 -28.11
C ILE A 22 3.75 -17.09 -29.47
N ARG A 23 4.96 -17.40 -29.94
CA ARG A 23 5.13 -18.37 -31.02
C ARG A 23 4.92 -19.77 -30.43
N ALA A 24 3.95 -20.51 -30.96
CA ALA A 24 3.82 -21.93 -30.70
C ALA A 24 5.12 -22.63 -31.12
N ALA A 25 5.82 -23.24 -30.15
CA ALA A 25 6.98 -24.07 -30.43
C ALA A 25 6.53 -25.32 -31.21
N ALA A 26 7.30 -25.65 -32.24
CA ALA A 26 7.10 -26.84 -33.06
C ALA A 26 7.21 -28.11 -32.20
N ARG A 27 6.47 -29.15 -32.60
CA ARG A 27 6.44 -30.46 -31.95
C ARG A 27 7.77 -31.18 -32.17
N ASP A 28 8.63 -31.24 -31.16
CA ASP A 28 9.71 -32.21 -31.12
C ASP A 28 9.19 -33.53 -30.55
N GLN A 29 9.07 -34.54 -31.41
CA GLN A 29 8.86 -35.92 -31.00
C GLN A 29 10.22 -36.55 -30.71
N PHE A 30 10.57 -36.70 -29.43
CA PHE A 30 11.69 -37.54 -29.01
C PHE A 30 11.17 -38.92 -28.60
N SER A 31 11.73 -39.97 -29.21
CA SER A 31 11.47 -41.37 -28.87
C SER A 31 12.69 -41.96 -28.19
N PHE A 32 12.52 -42.50 -26.98
CA PHE A 32 13.55 -43.26 -26.25
C PHE A 32 12.95 -44.59 -25.79
N ASN A 33 13.56 -45.70 -26.20
CA ASN A 33 13.20 -47.08 -25.84
C ASN A 33 11.73 -47.53 -26.12
N GLY A 34 11.16 -47.13 -27.26
CA GLY A 34 9.98 -47.80 -27.83
C GLY A 34 8.67 -47.67 -27.04
N ARG A 35 8.57 -46.73 -26.10
CA ARG A 35 7.30 -46.38 -25.42
C ARG A 35 6.87 -44.98 -25.81
N THR A 36 5.71 -44.88 -26.46
CA THR A 36 5.06 -43.59 -26.74
C THR A 36 4.55 -42.99 -25.44
N ILE A 37 5.23 -41.98 -24.90
CA ILE A 37 4.72 -41.17 -23.79
C ILE A 37 3.95 -39.99 -24.39
N THR A 38 2.62 -40.09 -24.44
CA THR A 38 1.75 -38.93 -24.69
C THR A 38 1.83 -37.97 -23.52
N HIS A 39 2.76 -37.00 -23.58
CA HIS A 39 2.73 -35.84 -22.69
C HIS A 39 1.46 -35.04 -22.97
N HIS A 40 0.42 -35.27 -22.18
CA HIS A 40 -0.68 -34.34 -22.09
C HIS A 40 -0.11 -33.04 -21.54
N PRO A 41 -0.33 -31.88 -22.20
CA PRO A 41 0.04 -30.61 -21.60
C PRO A 41 -0.71 -30.52 -20.28
N ARG A 42 0.03 -30.55 -19.17
CA ARG A 42 -0.52 -30.25 -17.86
C ARG A 42 -0.96 -28.80 -17.95
N VAL A 43 -2.25 -28.59 -18.21
CA VAL A 43 -2.87 -27.28 -18.10
C VAL A 43 -2.50 -26.79 -16.71
N LEU A 44 -1.73 -25.70 -16.63
CA LEU A 44 -1.42 -25.05 -15.38
C LEU A 44 -2.77 -24.68 -14.76
N SER A 45 -3.23 -25.48 -13.79
CA SER A 45 -4.42 -25.18 -13.02
C SER A 45 -4.21 -23.78 -12.46
N ALA A 46 -5.14 -22.85 -12.76
CA ALA A 46 -5.14 -21.55 -12.15
C ALA A 46 -5.11 -21.78 -10.63
N SER A 47 -3.94 -21.52 -10.02
CA SER A 47 -3.79 -21.60 -8.57
C SER A 47 -4.80 -20.62 -7.99
N THR A 48 -5.88 -21.12 -7.40
CA THR A 48 -6.87 -20.30 -6.71
C THR A 48 -6.11 -19.51 -5.64
N MET A 49 -5.83 -18.23 -5.90
CA MET A 49 -5.17 -17.37 -4.92
C MET A 49 -6.06 -17.31 -3.68
N ARG A 50 -5.53 -17.76 -2.55
CA ARG A 50 -6.20 -17.58 -1.26
C ARG A 50 -6.34 -16.07 -0.98
N PRO A 51 -7.48 -15.59 -0.47
CA PRO A 51 -7.59 -14.21 0.01
C PRO A 51 -6.50 -13.93 1.05
N THR A 52 -5.91 -12.73 1.02
CA THR A 52 -4.94 -12.38 2.07
C THR A 52 -5.65 -12.22 3.40
N THR A 53 -5.00 -12.74 4.44
CA THR A 53 -5.44 -12.62 5.82
C THR A 53 -5.33 -11.18 6.30
N VAL A 54 -6.05 -10.84 7.36
CA VAL A 54 -5.92 -9.52 8.01
C VAL A 54 -4.48 -9.28 8.47
N GLN A 55 -3.84 -10.31 9.03
CA GLN A 55 -2.46 -10.24 9.48
C GLN A 55 -1.48 -9.91 8.35
N GLU A 56 -1.56 -10.62 7.21
CA GLU A 56 -0.69 -10.34 6.05
C GLU A 56 -0.87 -8.89 5.54
N LYS A 57 -2.09 -8.34 5.62
CA LYS A 57 -2.33 -6.93 5.27
C LYS A 57 -1.74 -5.96 6.28
N GLN A 58 -1.83 -6.28 7.57
CA GLN A 58 -1.24 -5.48 8.66
C GLN A 58 0.28 -5.45 8.58
N GLU A 59 0.92 -6.59 8.32
CA GLU A 59 2.37 -6.68 8.09
C GLU A 59 2.78 -5.85 6.86
N ARG A 60 2.04 -5.96 5.74
CA ARG A 60 2.24 -5.12 4.55
C ARG A 60 2.05 -3.63 4.84
N PHE A 61 1.09 -3.26 5.67
CA PHE A 61 0.85 -1.88 6.07
C PHE A 61 2.07 -1.29 6.78
N PHE A 62 2.66 -2.03 7.72
CA PHE A 62 3.85 -1.59 8.43
C PHE A 62 5.15 -1.73 7.62
N ALA A 63 5.14 -2.41 6.48
CA ALA A 63 6.25 -2.44 5.52
C ALA A 63 6.44 -1.13 4.72
N ALA A 64 5.52 -0.17 4.85
CA ALA A 64 5.67 1.16 4.26
C ALA A 64 6.83 1.93 4.91
N SER A 65 7.48 2.79 4.12
CA SER A 65 8.57 3.66 4.59
C SER A 65 8.06 4.90 5.31
N HIS A 66 6.87 5.36 4.95
CA HIS A 66 6.24 6.56 5.49
C HIS A 66 4.81 6.27 5.94
N PHE A 67 4.33 7.04 6.90
CA PHE A 67 2.97 6.94 7.42
C PHE A 67 2.27 8.29 7.39
N ALA A 68 0.95 8.27 7.23
CA ALA A 68 0.17 9.47 7.41
C ALA A 68 -1.13 9.19 8.16
N VAL A 69 -1.49 10.10 9.07
CA VAL A 69 -2.67 9.95 9.92
C VAL A 69 -3.69 11.03 9.58
N ILE A 70 -4.89 10.60 9.19
CA ILE A 70 -6.01 11.47 8.84
C ILE A 70 -7.07 11.39 9.95
N GLY A 71 -7.62 12.54 10.33
CA GLY A 71 -8.64 12.67 11.39
C GLY A 71 -8.07 13.12 12.75
N VAL A 72 -6.80 13.54 12.77
CA VAL A 72 -6.13 14.10 13.95
C VAL A 72 -6.70 15.47 14.30
N SER A 73 -6.76 15.78 15.61
CA SER A 73 -7.10 17.11 16.12
C SER A 73 -6.22 17.48 17.32
N HIS A 74 -6.31 18.73 17.80
CA HIS A 74 -5.59 19.14 19.02
C HIS A 74 -6.05 18.43 20.29
N ASP A 75 -7.28 17.88 20.29
CA ASP A 75 -7.76 17.04 21.38
C ASP A 75 -7.07 15.66 21.34
N ARG A 76 -6.12 15.46 22.26
CA ARG A 76 -5.33 14.24 22.42
C ARG A 76 -6.16 13.04 22.89
N SER A 77 -7.38 13.24 23.39
CA SER A 77 -8.26 12.13 23.78
C SER A 77 -8.83 11.40 22.56
N ARG A 78 -8.86 12.06 21.40
CA ARG A 78 -9.42 11.53 20.15
C ARG A 78 -8.57 10.34 19.65
N PRO A 79 -9.21 9.28 19.10
CA PRO A 79 -8.50 8.09 18.64
C PRO A 79 -7.35 8.40 17.66
N ALA A 80 -7.60 9.21 16.63
CA ALA A 80 -6.57 9.59 15.65
C ALA A 80 -5.37 10.31 16.28
N SER A 81 -5.62 11.17 17.27
CA SER A 81 -4.56 11.91 17.97
C SER A 81 -3.73 10.99 18.88
N LYS A 82 -4.35 9.97 19.48
CA LYS A 82 -3.62 8.89 20.18
C LYS A 82 -2.76 8.07 19.23
N VAL A 83 -3.29 7.73 18.04
CA VAL A 83 -2.53 7.03 16.99
C VAL A 83 -1.33 7.85 16.54
N LEU A 84 -1.49 9.16 16.34
CA LEU A 84 -0.37 10.02 15.99
C LEU A 84 0.71 10.03 17.08
N GLY A 85 0.31 10.12 18.35
CA GLY A 85 1.23 10.00 19.49
C GLY A 85 1.97 8.66 19.50
N TRP A 86 1.25 7.55 19.32
CA TRP A 86 1.84 6.21 19.24
C TRP A 86 2.90 6.11 18.14
N TYR A 87 2.62 6.60 16.92
CA TYR A 87 3.63 6.61 15.85
C TYR A 87 4.89 7.38 16.22
N ARG A 88 4.75 8.51 16.95
CA ARG A 88 5.89 9.30 17.42
C ARG A 88 6.69 8.56 18.48
N ASP A 89 6.03 7.90 19.42
CA ASP A 89 6.67 7.11 20.47
C ASP A 89 7.44 5.92 19.89
N GLN A 90 6.97 5.37 18.76
CA GLN A 90 7.66 4.34 17.98
C GLN A 90 8.73 4.89 17.02
N ASN A 91 9.02 6.20 17.04
CA ASN A 91 9.99 6.87 16.16
C ASN A 91 9.74 6.63 14.65
N MET A 92 8.48 6.49 14.24
CA MET A 92 8.11 6.26 12.84
C MET A 92 7.95 7.57 12.08
N ASP A 93 8.29 7.57 10.79
CA ASP A 93 8.11 8.74 9.92
C ASP A 93 6.62 8.96 9.60
N VAL A 94 5.98 9.83 10.37
CA VAL A 94 4.54 10.08 10.31
C VAL A 94 4.21 11.54 10.02
N ILE A 95 3.28 11.75 9.08
CA ILE A 95 2.77 13.06 8.70
C ILE A 95 1.27 13.17 9.05
N PRO A 96 0.85 14.12 9.92
CA PRO A 96 -0.55 14.43 10.10
C PRO A 96 -1.14 15.06 8.82
N VAL A 97 -2.33 14.63 8.43
CA VAL A 97 -3.07 15.23 7.31
C VAL A 97 -4.30 15.93 7.86
N HIS A 98 -4.37 17.25 7.69
CA HIS A 98 -5.46 18.06 8.21
C HIS A 98 -5.72 19.29 7.32
N PRO A 99 -6.98 19.58 6.92
CA PRO A 99 -7.27 20.61 5.91
C PRO A 99 -6.98 22.05 6.34
N ARG A 100 -6.83 22.32 7.65
CA ARG A 100 -6.70 23.67 8.22
C ARG A 100 -5.46 23.84 9.10
N GLU A 101 -5.35 23.03 10.15
CA GLU A 101 -4.17 22.99 11.03
C GLU A 101 -2.88 22.76 10.24
N LYS A 102 -1.88 23.61 10.49
CA LYS A 102 -0.53 23.50 9.91
C LYS A 102 0.42 22.69 10.80
N ARG A 103 0.05 22.50 12.07
CA ARG A 103 0.82 21.75 13.05
C ARG A 103 -0.11 20.98 13.97
N LEU A 104 0.20 19.72 14.20
CA LEU A 104 -0.51 18.83 15.11
C LEU A 104 0.52 18.00 15.87
N ASP A 105 0.41 18.03 17.20
CA ASP A 105 1.33 17.33 18.09
C ASP A 105 2.82 17.59 17.81
N GLY A 106 3.16 18.84 17.52
CA GLY A 106 4.53 19.28 17.21
C GLY A 106 5.01 18.97 15.78
N LEU A 107 4.26 18.18 15.01
CA LEU A 107 4.58 17.81 13.63
C LEU A 107 3.95 18.78 12.63
N HIS A 108 4.60 18.96 11.48
CA HIS A 108 4.04 19.71 10.36
C HIS A 108 2.92 18.90 9.70
N ALA A 109 1.74 19.49 9.60
CA ALA A 109 0.59 18.86 8.96
C ALA A 109 0.47 19.32 7.50
N ILE A 110 0.05 18.41 6.62
CA ILE A 110 -0.25 18.71 5.22
C ILE A 110 -1.76 18.82 5.00
N PRO A 111 -2.22 19.67 4.05
CA PRO A 111 -3.64 19.96 3.89
C PRO A 111 -4.45 18.81 3.26
N SER A 112 -3.80 17.91 2.52
CA SER A 112 -4.45 16.77 1.87
C SER A 112 -3.44 15.70 1.50
N ILE A 113 -3.92 14.48 1.24
CA ILE A 113 -3.08 13.36 0.81
C ILE A 113 -2.43 13.58 -0.57
N SER A 114 -2.95 14.51 -1.38
CA SER A 114 -2.32 14.91 -2.65
C SER A 114 -0.97 15.63 -2.48
N LYS A 115 -0.65 16.05 -1.25
CA LYS A 115 0.62 16.69 -0.88
C LYS A 115 1.61 15.73 -0.22
N LEU A 116 1.31 14.44 -0.18
CA LEU A 116 2.26 13.43 0.29
C LEU A 116 3.50 13.43 -0.61
N PRO A 117 4.73 13.47 -0.04
CA PRO A 117 5.96 13.43 -0.83
C PRO A 117 6.12 12.14 -1.64
N SER A 118 5.75 11.00 -1.04
CA SER A 118 5.99 9.66 -1.59
C SER A 118 4.73 8.77 -1.44
N PRO A 119 3.62 9.07 -2.14
CA PRO A 119 2.33 8.40 -1.91
C PRO A 119 2.40 6.87 -2.08
N SER A 120 3.15 6.37 -3.08
CA SER A 120 3.27 4.92 -3.31
C SER A 120 4.05 4.16 -2.23
N THR A 121 4.77 4.84 -1.34
CA THR A 121 5.48 4.26 -0.19
C THR A 121 4.94 4.77 1.15
N THR A 122 3.79 5.47 1.13
CA THR A 122 3.11 5.96 2.34
C THR A 122 1.90 5.10 2.66
N ALA A 123 1.81 4.58 3.88
CA ALA A 123 0.60 3.94 4.40
C ALA A 123 -0.30 4.94 5.14
N LEU A 124 -1.62 4.83 4.98
CA LEU A 124 -2.59 5.77 5.55
C LEU A 124 -3.40 5.18 6.70
N THR A 125 -3.40 5.84 7.86
CA THR A 125 -4.36 5.57 8.93
C THR A 125 -5.51 6.57 8.85
N ILE A 126 -6.74 6.09 8.66
CA ILE A 126 -7.93 6.95 8.53
C ILE A 126 -8.85 6.76 9.74
N SER A 127 -9.15 7.86 10.43
CA SER A 127 -10.08 7.91 11.57
C SER A 127 -11.00 9.14 11.45
N THR A 128 -11.78 9.17 10.36
CA THR A 128 -12.74 10.24 10.03
C THR A 128 -14.18 9.70 9.97
N ALA A 129 -15.17 10.58 9.83
CA ALA A 129 -16.53 10.15 9.53
C ALA A 129 -16.58 9.34 8.22
N PRO A 130 -17.45 8.32 8.07
CA PRO A 130 -17.45 7.42 6.91
C PRO A 130 -17.55 8.10 5.55
N TYR A 131 -18.35 9.18 5.42
CA TYR A 131 -18.46 9.92 4.16
C TYR A 131 -17.13 10.58 3.74
N VAL A 132 -16.33 11.03 4.71
CA VAL A 132 -14.98 11.57 4.47
C VAL A 132 -14.03 10.43 4.10
N THR A 133 -14.09 9.30 4.80
CA THR A 133 -13.31 8.10 4.48
C THR A 133 -13.54 7.65 3.05
N LEU A 134 -14.79 7.61 2.57
CA LEU A 134 -15.11 7.25 1.19
C LEU A 134 -14.45 8.20 0.18
N SER A 135 -14.48 9.51 0.44
CA SER A 135 -13.78 10.50 -0.41
C SER A 135 -12.27 10.28 -0.40
N LEU A 136 -11.68 9.98 0.76
CA LEU A 136 -10.25 9.69 0.89
C LEU A 136 -9.84 8.42 0.15
N LEU A 137 -10.66 7.36 0.18
CA LEU A 137 -10.39 6.12 -0.57
C LEU A 137 -10.36 6.38 -2.08
N LYS A 138 -11.25 7.22 -2.61
CA LYS A 138 -11.23 7.62 -4.03
C LYS A 138 -9.94 8.33 -4.40
N GLN A 139 -9.51 9.28 -3.57
CA GLN A 139 -8.27 10.01 -3.79
C GLN A 139 -7.03 9.10 -3.65
N ALA A 140 -7.00 8.25 -2.62
CA ALA A 140 -5.90 7.33 -2.36
C ALA A 140 -5.75 6.30 -3.49
N HIS A 141 -6.87 5.84 -4.06
CA HIS A 141 -6.87 4.98 -5.25
C HIS A 141 -6.22 5.67 -6.45
N ALA A 142 -6.59 6.92 -6.73
CA ALA A 142 -6.00 7.71 -7.81
C ALA A 142 -4.49 7.99 -7.61
N LEU A 143 -4.06 8.13 -6.35
CA LEU A 143 -2.65 8.38 -5.99
C LEU A 143 -1.81 7.12 -5.86
N SER A 144 -2.37 5.93 -6.10
CA SER A 144 -1.68 4.65 -5.95
C SER A 144 -1.04 4.45 -4.57
N ILE A 145 -1.74 4.88 -3.51
CA ILE A 145 -1.35 4.62 -2.12
C ILE A 145 -1.24 3.11 -1.88
N SER A 146 -0.18 2.69 -1.19
CA SER A 146 0.19 1.28 -1.05
C SER A 146 -0.73 0.50 -0.10
N SER A 147 -1.05 1.09 1.06
CA SER A 147 -1.84 0.43 2.09
C SER A 147 -2.62 1.45 2.92
N ILE A 148 -3.83 1.08 3.35
CA ILE A 148 -4.75 1.93 4.09
C ILE A 148 -5.35 1.14 5.24
N TRP A 149 -5.34 1.70 6.44
CA TRP A 149 -6.00 1.12 7.60
C TRP A 149 -7.09 2.06 8.11
N ILE A 150 -8.34 1.64 7.90
CA ILE A 150 -9.52 2.34 8.38
C ILE A 150 -9.78 1.92 9.81
N GLN A 151 -9.67 2.86 10.74
CA GLN A 151 -9.86 2.59 12.16
C GLN A 151 -11.35 2.34 12.47
N PRO A 152 -11.66 1.63 13.58
CA PRO A 152 -13.04 1.39 14.01
C PRO A 152 -13.88 2.66 14.04
N GLY A 153 -15.12 2.57 13.51
CA GLY A 153 -16.06 3.69 13.41
C GLY A 153 -15.86 4.61 12.20
N ALA A 154 -14.82 4.43 11.39
CA ALA A 154 -14.55 5.24 10.20
C ALA A 154 -15.04 4.62 8.88
N ALA A 155 -15.74 3.48 8.93
CA ALA A 155 -16.34 2.82 7.78
C ALA A 155 -17.84 2.58 8.01
N ASP A 156 -18.61 2.65 6.92
CA ASP A 156 -20.00 2.24 6.83
C ASP A 156 -20.17 1.31 5.61
N LYS A 157 -21.42 0.97 5.26
CA LYS A 157 -21.72 0.14 4.10
C LYS A 157 -21.16 0.73 2.79
N HIS A 158 -21.25 2.04 2.59
CA HIS A 158 -20.79 2.67 1.34
C HIS A 158 -19.27 2.60 1.20
N VAL A 159 -18.53 2.71 2.31
CA VAL A 159 -17.08 2.50 2.34
C VAL A 159 -16.73 1.07 1.95
N VAL A 160 -17.40 0.08 2.54
CA VAL A 160 -17.14 -1.35 2.25
C VAL A 160 -17.50 -1.71 0.81
N ASP A 161 -18.67 -1.26 0.32
CA ASP A 161 -19.10 -1.48 -1.07
C ASP A 161 -18.07 -0.90 -2.05
N TYR A 162 -17.55 0.30 -1.78
CA TYR A 162 -16.54 0.92 -2.62
C TYR A 162 -15.22 0.12 -2.64
N ILE A 163 -14.76 -0.37 -1.49
CA ILE A 163 -13.54 -1.19 -1.39
C ILE A 163 -13.68 -2.44 -2.25
N GLN A 164 -14.81 -3.14 -2.14
CA GLN A 164 -15.08 -4.38 -2.86
C GLN A 164 -15.23 -4.13 -4.38
N ALA A 165 -16.04 -3.15 -4.77
CA ALA A 165 -16.30 -2.83 -6.18
C ALA A 165 -15.05 -2.37 -6.94
N ASN A 166 -14.02 -1.87 -6.24
CA ASN A 166 -12.79 -1.36 -6.84
C ASN A 166 -11.58 -2.27 -6.60
N ASN A 167 -11.79 -3.52 -6.16
CA ASN A 167 -10.71 -4.49 -5.89
C ASN A 167 -9.63 -3.97 -4.92
N LEU A 168 -10.03 -3.16 -3.94
CA LEU A 168 -9.11 -2.56 -2.97
C LEU A 168 -8.92 -3.43 -1.72
N SER A 169 -9.61 -4.58 -1.64
CA SER A 169 -9.59 -5.46 -0.47
C SER A 169 -8.19 -5.91 -0.03
N GLU A 170 -7.25 -6.01 -0.97
CA GLU A 170 -5.86 -6.41 -0.71
C GLU A 170 -4.99 -5.29 -0.14
N ARG A 171 -5.45 -4.04 -0.25
CA ARG A 171 -4.72 -2.83 0.17
C ARG A 171 -5.35 -2.16 1.39
N VAL A 172 -6.62 -2.47 1.68
CA VAL A 172 -7.36 -1.83 2.76
C VAL A 172 -7.57 -2.80 3.91
N ILE A 173 -7.34 -2.34 5.13
CA ILE A 173 -7.67 -3.01 6.38
C ILE A 173 -8.89 -2.31 6.97
N TRP A 174 -9.98 -3.03 7.20
CA TRP A 174 -11.21 -2.52 7.81
C TRP A 174 -11.92 -3.63 8.59
N GLY A 175 -12.84 -3.25 9.49
CA GLY A 175 -13.66 -4.20 10.25
C GLY A 175 -12.93 -4.99 11.35
N GLY A 176 -11.67 -4.67 11.61
CA GLY A 176 -10.83 -5.31 12.61
C GLY A 176 -10.40 -4.37 13.75
N PRO A 177 -9.46 -4.81 14.60
CA PRO A 177 -8.97 -4.04 15.73
C PRO A 177 -8.25 -2.75 15.33
N CYS A 178 -8.14 -1.84 16.29
CA CYS A 178 -7.45 -0.56 16.15
C CYS A 178 -5.93 -0.77 16.10
N ILE A 179 -5.21 0.13 15.44
CA ILE A 179 -3.74 0.13 15.43
C ILE A 179 -3.14 0.23 16.83
N LEU A 180 -3.81 0.90 17.77
CA LEU A 180 -3.36 0.98 19.18
C LEU A 180 -3.47 -0.36 19.92
N GLN A 181 -4.21 -1.34 19.40
CA GLN A 181 -4.34 -2.67 19.99
C GLN A 181 -3.33 -3.64 19.40
N GLU A 182 -3.11 -3.59 18.08
CA GLU A 182 -2.29 -4.57 17.37
C GLU A 182 -0.87 -4.07 17.04
N GLY A 183 -0.68 -2.75 16.97
CA GLY A 183 0.52 -2.12 16.40
C GLY A 183 1.80 -2.63 17.03
N ASP A 184 1.88 -2.63 18.37
CA ASP A 184 3.05 -3.07 19.13
C ASP A 184 3.43 -4.52 18.81
N HIS A 185 2.44 -5.43 18.79
CA HIS A 185 2.67 -6.84 18.51
C HIS A 185 3.18 -7.06 17.08
N ILE A 186 2.67 -6.30 16.11
CA ILE A 186 3.07 -6.44 14.70
C ILE A 186 4.49 -5.91 14.48
N ILE A 187 4.83 -4.73 15.01
CA ILE A 187 6.17 -4.16 14.83
C ILE A 187 7.24 -4.97 15.55
N GLN A 188 6.94 -5.51 16.75
CA GLN A 188 7.86 -6.36 17.49
C GLN A 188 8.15 -7.67 16.76
N ARG A 189 7.12 -8.30 16.18
CA ARG A 189 7.29 -9.50 15.36
C ARG A 189 8.21 -9.23 14.18
N ARG A 190 7.97 -8.15 13.43
CA ARG A 190 8.82 -7.79 12.28
C ARG A 190 10.28 -7.55 12.68
N TRP A 191 10.49 -6.88 13.81
CA TRP A 191 11.85 -6.66 14.32
C TRP A 191 12.54 -7.98 14.69
N PHE A 192 11.81 -8.93 15.30
CA PHE A 192 12.33 -10.26 15.60
C PHE A 192 12.68 -11.04 14.32
N ASP A 193 11.79 -11.04 13.33
CA ASP A 193 12.00 -11.75 12.06
C ASP A 193 13.21 -11.17 11.29
N GLU A 194 13.33 -9.84 11.22
CA GLU A 194 14.44 -9.15 10.55
C GLU A 194 15.80 -9.37 11.24
N THR A 195 15.82 -9.53 12.57
CA THR A 195 17.05 -9.69 13.35
C THR A 195 17.56 -11.13 13.42
N TYR A 196 16.67 -12.13 13.42
CA TYR A 196 17.04 -13.53 13.64
C TYR A 196 17.01 -14.43 12.40
N GLU A 197 16.14 -14.20 11.39
CA GLU A 197 16.21 -15.01 10.16
C GLU A 197 17.45 -14.66 9.31
N GLY A 198 17.97 -13.44 9.43
CA GLY A 198 19.23 -13.00 8.83
C GLY A 198 20.49 -13.62 9.45
N GLN A 199 20.35 -14.42 10.52
CA GLN A 199 21.44 -15.14 11.20
C GLN A 199 21.35 -16.66 11.04
N SER A 200 20.63 -17.15 10.02
CA SER A 200 20.64 -18.59 9.70
C SER A 200 22.04 -19.00 9.23
N PHE A 201 22.65 -19.94 9.98
CA PHE A 201 23.97 -20.54 9.73
C PHE A 201 24.11 -21.20 8.36
#